data_AF-A0A8S0VTK5-F1
#
_entry.id   AF-A0A8S0VTK5-F1
#
_cell.length_a   1.000
_cell.length_b   1.000
_cell.length_c   1.000
_cell.angle_alpha   90.00
_cell.angle_beta   90.00
_cell.angle_gamma   90.00
#
_symmetry.space_group_name_H-M   'P 1'
#
loop_
_entity.id
_entity.type
_entity.pdbx_description
1 polymer ?
#
loop_
_entity_poly.entity_id
_entity_poly.type
_entity_poly.pdbx_seq_one_letter_code
_entity_poly.pdbx_strand_id
1 'polypeptide(L)'
;MAASPSNWPFDLTEIKSPDGSVVAKFVSFGSTLTELWVKDKAGKLRDVVLGYDDNTKLLTDPGHPVFNAVVGRYAGRINNGTFSIPIAKSPDPDSPTTYHIPTNDANGQVSRSCVTLHGGIIGWDRRNWTLEAKTSTSVTYKHVDNGDEGFPGVVTTPIMLTQHIYWNLDAFQDGTNDSLGHDLRVDASRVIATNEINIPTGKFIDVTKTPYDFRKETKVGARWNETVDLCGSGCQGYNAGWVFDNPQEKSPLVSLSSQKSGIRLDISTNQPVVMVYSAWWLNTPRKEIHGGPSLNYGKSAAVALEQQGYIAAINTPEWGVDQISFIVITASFHDPTWTREVCHRYILFPEAQKVVCTTVIGAIFITRLYAIYSRSTGILVFGILLLIGEVAVKIWAFTDGTSVDLPTGLVGCILVGRSHIRFTFTWIAELVFDAAIFSMTLCRVILHNRLRKGSTASLLNLILRDGVIYFAVIFAANIVTVVMFLAAPPNIKAFNASFSTLITSLMVSRMILNLRTAGSVFTTQGCITGLETYSNYPARYQYDTDFEPPHFALQTDTSEMTNMVGRAL
;
A
#
# COMPACT_ATOMS: atom_id res chain seq x y z
N MET A 1 26.45 29.33 -28.38
CA MET A 1 25.25 28.88 -29.10
C MET A 1 24.06 29.42 -28.33
N ALA A 2 23.25 30.29 -28.93
CA ALA A 2 22.04 30.79 -28.28
C ALA A 2 21.12 29.58 -28.03
N ALA A 3 20.67 29.40 -26.78
CA ALA A 3 19.68 28.38 -26.46
C ALA A 3 18.45 28.66 -27.33
N SER A 4 18.02 27.65 -28.12
CA SER A 4 16.73 27.69 -28.79
C SER A 4 15.67 28.10 -27.76
N PRO A 5 14.71 28.98 -28.09
CA PRO A 5 13.63 29.31 -27.16
C PRO A 5 13.00 28.02 -26.67
N SER A 6 12.89 27.93 -25.35
CA SER A 6 12.29 26.78 -24.68
C SER A 6 10.84 26.64 -25.14
N ASN A 7 10.53 25.56 -25.86
CA ASN A 7 9.15 25.17 -26.21
C ASN A 7 8.43 24.51 -25.02
N TRP A 8 8.85 24.81 -23.78
CA TRP A 8 8.22 24.29 -22.58
C TRP A 8 6.72 24.62 -22.58
N PRO A 9 5.85 23.64 -22.27
CA PRO A 9 6.14 22.34 -21.67
C PRO A 9 6.36 21.17 -22.66
N PHE A 10 6.43 21.43 -23.96
CA PHE A 10 6.58 20.42 -25.01
C PHE A 10 8.02 20.23 -25.50
N ASP A 11 8.99 20.74 -24.73
CA ASP A 11 10.41 20.54 -24.98
C ASP A 11 10.78 19.06 -24.82
N LEU A 12 11.50 18.51 -25.81
CA LEU A 12 11.89 17.11 -25.82
C LEU A 12 13.13 16.88 -24.94
N THR A 13 12.98 15.98 -23.97
CA THR A 13 14.08 15.45 -23.16
C THR A 13 14.39 14.03 -23.61
N GLU A 14 15.53 13.83 -24.27
CA GLU A 14 15.98 12.51 -24.73
C GLU A 14 16.99 11.86 -23.77
N ILE A 15 16.82 10.57 -23.48
CA ILE A 15 17.85 9.69 -22.89
C ILE A 15 18.10 8.50 -23.81
N LYS A 16 19.32 7.97 -23.76
CA LYS A 16 19.77 6.89 -24.65
C LYS A 16 20.67 5.94 -23.90
N SER A 17 20.46 4.64 -24.11
CA SER A 17 21.34 3.61 -23.55
C SER A 17 22.76 3.75 -24.12
N PRO A 18 23.82 3.41 -23.36
CA PRO A 18 25.20 3.57 -23.82
C PRO A 18 25.54 2.85 -25.14
N ASP A 19 24.90 1.71 -25.40
CA ASP A 19 25.03 0.89 -26.62
C ASP A 19 24.07 1.31 -27.75
N GLY A 20 23.22 2.32 -27.50
CA GLY A 20 22.19 2.79 -28.41
C GLY A 20 21.14 1.75 -28.79
N SER A 21 20.93 0.71 -27.97
CA SER A 21 19.85 -0.26 -28.15
C SER A 21 18.47 0.30 -27.77
N VAL A 22 18.43 1.32 -26.90
CA VAL A 22 17.21 1.98 -26.44
C VAL A 22 17.36 3.50 -26.46
N VAL A 23 16.34 4.20 -26.98
CA VAL A 23 16.22 5.66 -26.92
C VAL A 23 14.82 6.01 -26.41
N ALA A 24 14.73 6.82 -25.37
CA ALA A 24 13.46 7.29 -24.83
C ALA A 24 13.39 8.82 -24.90
N LYS A 25 12.24 9.35 -25.31
CA LYS A 25 12.00 10.79 -25.38
C LYS A 25 10.79 11.18 -24.57
N PHE A 26 10.95 12.22 -23.77
CA PHE A 26 9.94 12.72 -22.86
C PHE A 26 9.60 14.17 -23.15
N VAL A 27 8.42 14.62 -22.73
CA VAL A 27 8.08 16.04 -22.62
C VAL A 27 7.67 16.38 -21.20
N SER A 28 7.86 17.65 -20.82
CA SER A 28 7.52 18.17 -19.50
C SER A 28 6.00 18.17 -19.24
N PHE A 29 5.18 18.26 -20.29
CA PHE A 29 3.72 18.15 -20.17
C PHE A 29 3.32 16.72 -19.77
N GLY A 30 2.63 16.58 -18.63
CA GLY A 30 2.25 15.28 -18.06
C GLY A 30 3.41 14.35 -17.69
N SER A 31 4.66 14.82 -17.69
CA SER A 31 5.85 13.95 -17.61
C SER A 31 5.78 12.79 -18.63
N THR A 32 5.35 13.10 -19.85
CA THR A 32 4.89 12.12 -20.83
C THR A 32 6.05 11.46 -21.59
N LEU A 33 6.06 10.13 -21.68
CA LEU A 33 6.91 9.39 -22.62
C LEU A 33 6.32 9.47 -24.04
N THR A 34 6.97 10.19 -24.94
CA THR A 34 6.47 10.42 -26.31
C THR A 34 6.89 9.34 -27.30
N GLU A 35 8.12 8.86 -27.15
CA GLU A 35 8.74 7.86 -28.02
C GLU A 35 9.63 6.92 -27.19
N LEU A 36 9.62 5.63 -27.54
CA LEU A 36 10.51 4.64 -26.96
C LEU A 36 10.99 3.69 -28.06
N TRP A 37 12.20 3.94 -28.53
CA TRP A 37 12.83 3.19 -29.60
C TRP A 37 13.62 2.02 -29.04
N VAL A 38 13.34 0.81 -29.51
CA VAL A 38 14.02 -0.42 -29.11
C VAL A 38 14.44 -1.20 -30.36
N LYS A 39 15.63 -1.80 -30.34
CA LYS A 39 16.07 -2.68 -31.44
C LYS A 39 15.25 -3.98 -31.44
N ASP A 40 14.73 -4.33 -32.61
CA ASP A 40 14.11 -5.63 -32.85
C ASP A 40 15.17 -6.74 -33.05
N LYS A 41 14.71 -7.98 -33.27
CA LYS A 41 15.58 -9.14 -33.51
C LYS A 41 16.45 -9.03 -34.78
N ALA A 42 16.14 -8.11 -35.69
CA ALA A 42 16.93 -7.80 -36.87
C ALA A 42 17.86 -6.58 -36.66
N GLY A 43 17.87 -5.99 -35.45
CA GLY A 43 18.67 -4.83 -35.09
C GLY A 43 18.08 -3.48 -35.52
N LYS A 44 16.86 -3.46 -36.06
CA LYS A 44 16.18 -2.23 -36.50
C LYS A 44 15.47 -1.58 -35.31
N LEU A 45 15.64 -0.27 -35.13
CA LEU A 45 14.91 0.48 -34.10
C LEU A 45 13.43 0.59 -34.46
N ARG A 46 12.57 0.33 -33.48
CA ARG A 46 11.11 0.47 -33.56
C ARG A 46 10.63 1.30 -32.38
N ASP A 47 9.76 2.26 -32.63
CA ASP A 47 9.05 2.98 -31.57
C ASP A 47 7.92 2.10 -31.05
N VAL A 48 8.03 1.60 -29.82
CA VAL A 48 7.11 0.57 -29.29
C VAL A 48 5.96 1.15 -28.47
N VAL A 49 5.84 2.48 -28.41
CA VAL A 49 4.75 3.17 -27.70
C VAL A 49 3.91 4.01 -28.65
N LEU A 50 2.60 4.06 -28.42
CA LEU A 50 1.70 4.94 -29.17
C LEU A 50 1.88 6.39 -28.70
N GLY A 51 1.33 7.36 -29.43
CA GLY A 51 1.46 8.78 -29.09
C GLY A 51 1.18 9.69 -30.28
N TYR A 52 1.73 10.90 -30.25
CA TYR A 52 1.60 11.90 -31.30
C TYR A 52 2.97 12.34 -31.80
N ASP A 53 3.08 12.70 -33.07
CA ASP A 53 4.24 13.45 -33.57
C ASP A 53 4.18 14.93 -33.15
N ASP A 54 2.96 15.49 -33.06
CA ASP A 54 2.69 16.82 -32.52
C ASP A 54 2.25 16.71 -31.05
N ASN A 55 3.16 17.03 -30.14
CA ASN A 55 2.94 16.92 -28.69
C ASN A 55 1.86 17.88 -28.17
N THR A 56 1.47 18.92 -28.91
CA THR A 56 0.37 19.82 -28.50
C THR A 56 -0.99 19.10 -28.47
N LYS A 57 -1.10 17.95 -29.15
CA LYS A 57 -2.27 17.06 -29.09
C LYS A 57 -2.47 16.38 -27.74
N LEU A 58 -1.44 16.29 -26.89
CA LEU A 58 -1.59 15.83 -25.51
C LEU A 58 -2.61 16.70 -24.73
N LEU A 59 -2.69 17.98 -25.07
CA LEU A 59 -3.65 18.93 -24.52
C LEU A 59 -4.95 19.02 -25.34
N THR A 60 -4.85 18.98 -26.68
CA THR A 60 -5.94 19.39 -27.58
C THR A 60 -6.74 18.26 -28.19
N ASP A 61 -6.30 17.00 -28.09
CA ASP A 61 -7.07 15.87 -28.62
C ASP A 61 -8.39 15.70 -27.83
N PRO A 62 -9.56 15.85 -28.48
CA PRO A 62 -10.85 15.72 -27.81
C PRO A 62 -11.12 14.29 -27.30
N GLY A 63 -10.52 13.27 -27.93
CA GLY A 63 -10.63 11.88 -27.48
C GLY A 63 -9.77 11.58 -26.26
N HIS A 64 -8.73 12.38 -26.01
CA HIS A 64 -7.84 12.35 -24.87
C HIS A 64 -7.57 10.93 -24.31
N PRO A 65 -6.83 10.09 -25.04
CA PRO A 65 -6.50 8.73 -24.62
C PRO A 65 -5.46 8.68 -23.50
N VAL A 66 -4.99 9.81 -22.97
CA VAL A 66 -3.98 9.86 -21.90
C VAL A 66 -2.69 9.12 -22.28
N PHE A 67 -2.18 9.32 -23.50
CA PHE A 67 -1.00 8.58 -23.98
C PHE A 67 0.22 8.80 -23.08
N ASN A 68 0.62 7.75 -22.38
CA ASN A 68 1.92 7.57 -21.70
C ASN A 68 2.29 8.60 -20.61
N ALA A 69 1.32 9.41 -20.20
CA ALA A 69 1.51 10.43 -19.16
C ALA A 69 1.50 9.81 -17.76
N VAL A 70 2.05 10.55 -16.80
CA VAL A 70 1.84 10.28 -15.37
C VAL A 70 0.45 10.78 -15.00
N VAL A 71 -0.41 9.87 -14.53
CA VAL A 71 -1.79 10.19 -14.13
C VAL A 71 -1.89 10.44 -12.62
N GLY A 72 -2.82 11.30 -12.21
CA GLY A 72 -2.97 11.69 -10.81
C GLY A 72 -3.93 12.87 -10.60
N ARG A 73 -4.30 13.20 -9.36
CA ARG A 73 -3.78 12.64 -8.09
C ARG A 73 -4.23 11.22 -7.76
N TYR A 74 -5.20 10.69 -8.48
CA TYR A 74 -5.70 9.34 -8.26
C TYR A 74 -5.79 8.60 -9.60
N ALA A 75 -5.06 7.50 -9.72
CA ALA A 75 -5.07 6.67 -10.93
C ALA A 75 -6.31 5.75 -10.93
N GLY A 76 -6.93 5.59 -12.10
CA GLY A 76 -8.18 4.84 -12.23
C GLY A 76 -9.38 5.63 -11.71
N ARG A 77 -10.39 4.92 -11.19
CA ARG A 77 -11.74 5.46 -10.98
C ARG A 77 -12.07 5.77 -9.52
N ILE A 78 -12.80 6.86 -9.30
CA ILE A 78 -13.48 7.23 -8.04
C ILE A 78 -14.98 7.30 -8.32
N ASN A 79 -15.77 6.57 -7.54
CA ASN A 79 -17.20 6.48 -7.73
C ASN A 79 -17.89 7.79 -7.30
N ASN A 80 -18.88 8.23 -8.09
CA ASN A 80 -19.64 9.46 -7.84
C ASN A 80 -18.80 10.75 -7.70
N GLY A 81 -17.53 10.74 -8.13
CA GLY A 81 -16.57 11.82 -7.87
C GLY A 81 -16.51 12.23 -6.40
N THR A 82 -16.76 11.30 -5.48
CA THR A 82 -16.93 11.61 -4.06
C THR A 82 -16.21 10.58 -3.20
N PHE A 83 -15.49 11.05 -2.19
CA PHE A 83 -14.83 10.19 -1.20
C PHE A 83 -14.69 10.92 0.13
N SER A 84 -14.36 10.21 1.21
CA SER A 84 -14.13 10.82 2.52
C SER A 84 -12.78 10.42 3.12
N ILE A 85 -12.33 11.23 4.08
CA ILE A 85 -11.18 10.93 4.93
C ILE A 85 -11.62 11.11 6.40
N PRO A 86 -11.72 10.05 7.21
CA PRO A 86 -11.38 8.64 6.92
C PRO A 86 -12.23 7.97 5.83
N ILE A 87 -11.69 6.91 5.22
CA ILE A 87 -12.32 6.18 4.11
C ILE A 87 -13.66 5.57 4.55
N ALA A 88 -14.72 5.90 3.83
CA ALA A 88 -16.03 5.28 3.96
C ALA A 88 -16.58 4.89 2.58
N LYS A 89 -17.35 3.80 2.52
CA LYS A 89 -17.95 3.29 1.28
C LYS A 89 -19.03 4.22 0.71
N SER A 90 -19.78 4.86 1.59
CA SER A 90 -20.87 5.77 1.25
C SER A 90 -20.83 6.92 2.24
N PRO A 91 -19.91 7.87 2.03
CA PRO A 91 -19.77 9.00 2.94
C PRO A 91 -21.00 9.92 2.84
N ASP A 92 -21.31 10.56 3.97
CA ASP A 92 -22.29 11.63 4.01
C ASP A 92 -21.78 12.79 3.13
N PRO A 93 -22.50 13.18 2.05
CA PRO A 93 -22.08 14.24 1.15
C PRO A 93 -21.91 15.59 1.85
N ASP A 94 -22.63 15.85 2.94
CA ASP A 94 -22.60 17.14 3.63
C ASP A 94 -21.55 17.18 4.77
N SER A 95 -20.80 16.09 4.97
CA SER A 95 -19.76 16.01 5.99
C SER A 95 -18.53 16.86 5.61
N PRO A 96 -17.90 17.58 6.57
CA PRO A 96 -16.67 18.34 6.32
C PRO A 96 -15.46 17.47 5.95
N THR A 97 -15.56 16.15 6.16
CA THR A 97 -14.56 15.15 5.79
C THR A 97 -14.79 14.51 4.42
N THR A 98 -15.83 14.94 3.71
CA THR A 98 -16.18 14.47 2.38
C THR A 98 -15.67 15.46 1.33
N TYR A 99 -15.07 14.91 0.27
CA TYR A 99 -14.50 15.65 -0.83
C TYR A 99 -15.25 15.30 -2.11
N HIS A 100 -15.50 16.34 -2.92
CA HIS A 100 -16.13 16.22 -4.23
C HIS A 100 -15.15 16.69 -5.30
N ILE A 101 -14.96 15.85 -6.31
CA ILE A 101 -14.03 16.06 -7.41
C ILE A 101 -14.77 15.91 -8.75
N PRO A 102 -14.33 16.60 -9.82
CA PRO A 102 -14.99 16.55 -11.12
C PRO A 102 -15.05 15.14 -11.72
N THR A 103 -16.18 14.82 -12.35
CA THR A 103 -16.41 13.57 -13.07
C THR A 103 -16.10 13.75 -14.55
N ASN A 104 -15.39 12.79 -15.16
CA ASN A 104 -14.87 12.90 -16.52
C ASN A 104 -14.91 11.56 -17.31
N ASP A 105 -15.30 10.45 -16.70
CA ASP A 105 -15.25 9.13 -17.34
C ASP A 105 -16.44 8.86 -18.25
N ALA A 106 -16.52 9.51 -19.41
CA ALA A 106 -17.72 9.42 -20.23
C ALA A 106 -18.00 8.01 -20.80
N ASN A 107 -17.07 7.03 -20.81
CA ASN A 107 -17.22 5.68 -21.40
C ASN A 107 -18.02 5.63 -22.74
N GLY A 108 -17.99 6.69 -23.55
CA GLY A 108 -18.84 6.84 -24.75
C GLY A 108 -20.35 7.03 -24.48
N GLN A 109 -20.80 7.04 -23.22
CA GLN A 109 -22.18 7.32 -22.79
C GLN A 109 -22.23 8.64 -21.99
N VAL A 110 -22.30 9.75 -22.72
CA VAL A 110 -22.24 11.15 -22.22
C VAL A 110 -23.31 11.49 -21.18
N SER A 111 -24.35 10.67 -21.00
CA SER A 111 -25.52 11.01 -20.17
C SER A 111 -25.48 10.48 -18.72
N ARG A 112 -24.48 9.69 -18.29
CA ARG A 112 -24.54 8.99 -16.99
C ARG A 112 -23.25 8.91 -16.17
N SER A 113 -22.14 9.51 -16.61
CA SER A 113 -20.90 9.32 -15.87
C SER A 113 -20.80 10.24 -14.66
N CYS A 114 -21.13 9.67 -13.49
CA CYS A 114 -20.78 10.23 -12.20
C CYS A 114 -19.37 9.78 -11.76
N VAL A 115 -18.51 9.31 -12.67
CA VAL A 115 -17.21 8.71 -12.29
C VAL A 115 -16.07 9.67 -12.60
N THR A 116 -15.17 9.85 -11.65
CA THR A 116 -13.88 10.50 -11.87
C THR A 116 -12.86 9.46 -12.28
N LEU A 117 -12.07 9.77 -13.29
CA LEU A 117 -11.02 8.95 -13.86
C LEU A 117 -9.72 9.75 -13.91
N HIS A 118 -8.61 9.13 -13.49
CA HIS A 118 -7.25 9.67 -13.58
C HIS A 118 -7.04 11.04 -12.92
N GLY A 119 -7.87 11.37 -11.92
CA GLY A 119 -7.71 12.58 -11.11
C GLY A 119 -8.50 13.80 -11.61
N GLY A 120 -9.42 13.64 -12.55
CA GLY A 120 -10.40 14.68 -12.91
C GLY A 120 -10.21 15.25 -14.32
N ILE A 121 -10.77 16.43 -14.56
CA ILE A 121 -10.84 17.03 -15.91
C ILE A 121 -9.45 17.49 -16.35
N ILE A 122 -8.68 18.09 -15.44
CA ILE A 122 -7.30 18.50 -15.65
C ILE A 122 -6.42 17.79 -14.61
N GLY A 123 -6.33 16.47 -14.76
CA GLY A 123 -5.43 15.61 -13.99
C GLY A 123 -3.96 15.92 -14.27
N TRP A 124 -3.07 15.23 -13.55
CA TRP A 124 -1.62 15.41 -13.64
C TRP A 124 -1.03 15.23 -15.04
N ASP A 125 -1.70 14.44 -15.88
CA ASP A 125 -1.36 14.18 -17.27
C ASP A 125 -1.52 15.43 -18.16
N ARG A 126 -2.36 16.38 -17.74
CA ARG A 126 -2.62 17.67 -18.40
C ARG A 126 -1.93 18.85 -17.71
N ARG A 127 -1.00 18.58 -16.78
CA ARG A 127 -0.25 19.63 -16.07
C ARG A 127 1.14 19.80 -16.64
N ASN A 128 1.70 20.98 -16.43
CA ASN A 128 3.09 21.24 -16.72
C ASN A 128 3.94 20.74 -15.55
N TRP A 129 5.01 20.01 -15.88
CA TRP A 129 6.00 19.58 -14.92
C TRP A 129 7.32 20.32 -15.17
N THR A 130 8.17 20.34 -14.16
CA THR A 130 9.51 20.93 -14.23
C THR A 130 10.53 19.80 -14.23
N LEU A 131 11.45 19.79 -15.19
CA LEU A 131 12.58 18.86 -15.19
C LEU A 131 13.53 19.19 -14.03
N GLU A 132 13.71 18.26 -13.08
CA GLU A 132 14.61 18.44 -11.93
C GLU A 132 15.96 17.76 -12.13
N ALA A 133 15.96 16.55 -12.69
CA ALA A 133 17.19 15.80 -12.87
C ALA A 133 17.13 14.94 -14.14
N LYS A 134 18.31 14.70 -14.71
CA LYS A 134 18.50 13.85 -15.88
C LYS A 134 19.80 13.08 -15.74
N THR A 135 19.76 11.78 -15.95
CA THR A 135 20.93 10.90 -16.10
C THR A 135 20.89 10.23 -17.48
N SER A 136 21.84 9.35 -17.77
CA SER A 136 21.82 8.53 -18.99
C SER A 136 20.67 7.51 -19.02
N THR A 137 20.10 7.18 -17.86
CA THR A 137 19.11 6.09 -17.70
C THR A 137 17.81 6.54 -17.03
N SER A 138 17.69 7.81 -16.62
CA SER A 138 16.51 8.31 -15.92
C SER A 138 16.28 9.81 -16.16
N VAL A 139 15.02 10.22 -16.10
CA VAL A 139 14.58 11.61 -16.09
C VAL A 139 13.62 11.79 -14.92
N THR A 140 13.82 12.83 -14.12
CA THR A 140 12.98 13.15 -12.96
C THR A 140 12.28 14.48 -13.20
N TYR A 141 10.96 14.46 -13.18
CA TYR A 141 10.10 15.63 -13.26
C TYR A 141 9.45 15.91 -11.92
N LYS A 142 9.19 17.19 -11.66
CA LYS A 142 8.54 17.70 -10.45
C LYS A 142 7.27 18.46 -10.80
N HIS A 143 6.23 18.21 -10.02
CA HIS A 143 4.97 18.91 -10.04
C HIS A 143 4.53 19.15 -8.59
N VAL A 144 3.98 20.34 -8.34
CA VAL A 144 3.38 20.70 -7.07
C VAL A 144 1.91 20.92 -7.35
N ASP A 145 1.08 20.07 -6.76
CA ASP A 145 -0.36 20.18 -6.84
C ASP A 145 -0.85 20.81 -5.54
N ASN A 146 -1.68 21.85 -5.63
CA ASN A 146 -2.11 22.67 -4.47
C ASN A 146 -3.54 22.33 -3.98
N GLY A 147 -4.06 21.19 -4.41
CA GLY A 147 -5.42 20.73 -4.13
C GLY A 147 -6.30 20.86 -5.37
N ASP A 148 -5.68 20.72 -6.54
CA ASP A 148 -6.34 20.89 -7.83
C ASP A 148 -7.47 19.85 -7.96
N GLU A 149 -8.49 20.18 -8.77
CA GLU A 149 -9.67 19.33 -8.98
C GLU A 149 -10.46 19.02 -7.69
N GLY A 150 -10.22 19.75 -6.59
CA GLY A 150 -10.94 19.57 -5.31
C GLY A 150 -10.33 18.53 -4.37
N PHE A 151 -9.14 18.00 -4.69
CA PHE A 151 -8.44 17.10 -3.78
C PHE A 151 -7.88 17.83 -2.55
N PRO A 152 -7.84 17.18 -1.37
CA PRO A 152 -7.30 17.80 -0.16
C PRO A 152 -5.77 17.93 -0.20
N GLY A 153 -5.29 19.01 0.44
CA GLY A 153 -3.88 19.21 0.77
C GLY A 153 -2.97 19.48 -0.44
N VAL A 154 -1.71 19.78 -0.14
CA VAL A 154 -0.66 20.00 -1.15
C VAL A 154 0.14 18.72 -1.32
N VAL A 155 0.37 18.29 -2.56
CA VAL A 155 1.21 17.13 -2.89
C VAL A 155 2.35 17.58 -3.77
N THR A 156 3.58 17.22 -3.41
CA THR A 156 4.78 17.49 -4.20
C THR A 156 5.40 16.17 -4.66
N THR A 157 5.66 16.05 -5.96
CA THR A 157 6.38 14.91 -6.55
C THR A 157 7.91 15.07 -6.32
N PRO A 158 8.75 14.02 -6.45
CA PRO A 158 8.59 12.82 -7.28
C PRO A 158 7.78 11.71 -6.58
N ILE A 159 6.50 11.60 -6.93
CA ILE A 159 5.65 10.45 -6.66
C ILE A 159 5.11 10.02 -8.02
N MET A 160 5.50 8.83 -8.48
CA MET A 160 4.93 8.22 -9.66
C MET A 160 3.83 7.27 -9.19
N LEU A 161 2.57 7.70 -9.33
CA LEU A 161 1.42 6.87 -8.99
C LEU A 161 1.27 5.73 -10.00
N THR A 162 1.32 6.08 -11.28
CA THR A 162 1.45 5.16 -12.41
C THR A 162 1.79 5.93 -13.70
N GLN A 163 2.07 5.22 -14.79
CA GLN A 163 2.18 5.77 -16.14
C GLN A 163 1.28 5.03 -17.10
N HIS A 164 0.52 5.78 -17.90
CA HIS A 164 -0.50 5.22 -18.79
C HIS A 164 0.09 4.82 -20.18
N ILE A 165 1.16 4.04 -20.18
CA ILE A 165 1.93 3.72 -21.40
C ILE A 165 1.20 2.70 -22.26
N TYR A 166 0.96 3.04 -23.53
CA TYR A 166 0.33 2.16 -24.52
C TYR A 166 1.37 1.43 -25.35
N TRP A 167 1.55 0.13 -25.08
CA TRP A 167 2.56 -0.71 -25.71
C TRP A 167 2.05 -1.39 -26.99
N ASN A 168 2.83 -1.30 -28.06
CA ASN A 168 2.75 -2.20 -29.21
C ASN A 168 4.18 -2.54 -29.67
N LEU A 169 4.64 -3.75 -29.31
CA LEU A 169 6.01 -4.21 -29.54
C LEU A 169 6.30 -4.57 -31.01
N ASP A 170 5.28 -4.62 -31.86
CA ASP A 170 5.43 -4.80 -33.30
C ASP A 170 5.54 -3.48 -34.07
N ALA A 171 5.17 -2.37 -33.41
CA ALA A 171 5.19 -1.00 -33.95
C ALA A 171 4.45 -0.86 -35.30
N PHE A 172 3.35 -1.61 -35.46
CA PHE A 172 2.49 -1.62 -36.65
C PHE A 172 3.21 -2.00 -37.95
N GLN A 173 4.34 -2.70 -37.85
CA GLN A 173 5.07 -3.22 -39.00
C GLN A 173 4.61 -4.64 -39.33
N ASP A 174 5.09 -5.19 -40.45
CA ASP A 174 4.92 -6.61 -40.79
C ASP A 174 3.42 -7.05 -40.80
N GLY A 175 2.56 -6.13 -41.26
CA GLY A 175 1.11 -6.32 -41.38
C GLY A 175 0.34 -6.31 -40.05
N THR A 176 0.95 -5.89 -38.95
CA THR A 176 0.29 -5.80 -37.63
C THR A 176 -0.53 -4.53 -37.50
N ASN A 177 -1.74 -4.66 -36.94
CA ASN A 177 -2.64 -3.53 -36.70
C ASN A 177 -3.18 -3.46 -35.26
N ASP A 178 -2.94 -4.50 -34.47
CA ASP A 178 -3.43 -4.67 -33.11
C ASP A 178 -2.36 -5.30 -32.21
N SER A 179 -2.68 -5.39 -30.91
CA SER A 179 -1.84 -5.98 -29.89
C SER A 179 -2.23 -7.41 -29.52
N LEU A 180 -3.23 -8.00 -30.17
CA LEU A 180 -3.82 -9.29 -29.78
C LEU A 180 -2.84 -10.46 -29.94
N GLY A 181 -1.87 -10.32 -30.84
CA GLY A 181 -0.80 -11.28 -31.07
C GLY A 181 0.34 -11.27 -30.04
N HIS A 182 0.36 -10.32 -29.11
CA HIS A 182 1.40 -10.22 -28.08
C HIS A 182 1.18 -11.26 -26.98
N ASP A 183 2.26 -11.84 -26.47
CA ASP A 183 2.22 -12.76 -25.33
C ASP A 183 2.33 -11.95 -24.02
N LEU A 184 1.31 -12.06 -23.17
CA LEU A 184 1.23 -11.42 -21.86
C LEU A 184 1.41 -12.46 -20.76
N ARG A 185 2.16 -12.09 -19.71
CA ARG A 185 2.24 -12.82 -18.44
C ARG A 185 2.08 -11.86 -17.28
N VAL A 186 1.27 -12.24 -16.30
CA VAL A 186 1.05 -11.50 -15.05
C VAL A 186 1.13 -12.47 -13.88
N ASP A 187 2.02 -12.20 -12.91
CA ASP A 187 2.20 -13.02 -11.71
C ASP A 187 1.14 -12.72 -10.64
N ALA A 188 -0.10 -13.06 -10.96
CA ALA A 188 -1.27 -12.79 -10.15
C ALA A 188 -2.32 -13.90 -10.27
N SER A 189 -2.83 -14.37 -9.13
CA SER A 189 -3.92 -15.34 -9.05
C SER A 189 -5.30 -14.69 -8.98
N ARG A 190 -5.38 -13.36 -8.85
CA ARG A 190 -6.63 -12.63 -8.60
C ARG A 190 -6.74 -11.35 -9.41
N VAL A 191 -7.96 -11.03 -9.81
CA VAL A 191 -8.34 -9.77 -10.45
C VAL A 191 -9.38 -9.04 -9.59
N ILE A 192 -9.33 -7.71 -9.55
CA ILE A 192 -10.33 -6.86 -8.91
C ILE A 192 -11.66 -7.00 -9.68
N ALA A 193 -12.71 -7.46 -9.00
CA ALA A 193 -14.03 -7.57 -9.60
C ALA A 193 -14.67 -6.18 -9.75
N THR A 194 -15.10 -5.84 -10.97
CA THR A 194 -15.77 -4.57 -11.29
C THR A 194 -17.23 -4.79 -11.69
N ASN A 195 -18.02 -3.72 -11.66
CA ASN A 195 -19.37 -3.69 -12.22
C ASN A 195 -19.36 -3.24 -13.71
N GLU A 196 -20.53 -3.09 -14.30
CA GLU A 196 -20.74 -2.74 -15.72
C GLU A 196 -20.09 -1.42 -16.18
N ILE A 197 -19.82 -0.51 -15.24
CA ILE A 197 -19.15 0.79 -15.47
C ILE A 197 -17.69 0.80 -14.97
N ASN A 198 -17.10 -0.38 -14.75
CA ASN A 198 -15.73 -0.58 -14.30
C ASN A 198 -15.40 -0.02 -12.90
N ILE A 199 -16.40 0.11 -12.02
CA ILE A 199 -16.17 0.43 -10.61
C ILE A 199 -15.95 -0.85 -9.81
N PRO A 200 -14.89 -0.94 -8.99
CA PRO A 200 -14.64 -2.09 -8.12
C PRO A 200 -15.80 -2.39 -7.16
N THR A 201 -16.07 -3.67 -6.97
CA THR A 201 -17.15 -4.17 -6.09
C THR A 201 -16.68 -4.52 -4.68
N GLY A 202 -15.37 -4.41 -4.42
CA GLY A 202 -14.71 -4.90 -3.21
C GLY A 202 -14.36 -6.39 -3.22
N LYS A 203 -14.80 -7.15 -4.22
CA LYS A 203 -14.50 -8.59 -4.36
C LYS A 203 -13.31 -8.82 -5.30
N PHE A 204 -12.73 -10.01 -5.20
CA PHE A 204 -11.72 -10.51 -6.13
C PHE A 204 -12.26 -11.71 -6.91
N ILE A 205 -11.83 -11.84 -8.15
CA ILE A 205 -12.07 -12.99 -9.04
C ILE A 205 -10.80 -13.83 -9.03
N ASP A 206 -10.92 -15.14 -8.75
CA ASP A 206 -9.82 -16.10 -8.99
C ASP A 206 -9.66 -16.28 -10.50
N VAL A 207 -8.44 -16.12 -11.01
CA VAL A 207 -8.19 -16.17 -12.46
C VAL A 207 -8.29 -17.58 -13.04
N THR A 208 -8.25 -18.62 -12.21
CA THR A 208 -8.18 -20.01 -12.64
C THR A 208 -9.38 -20.41 -13.50
N LYS A 209 -9.10 -20.89 -14.73
CA LYS A 209 -10.13 -21.24 -15.73
C LYS A 209 -11.02 -20.05 -16.15
N THR A 210 -10.50 -18.84 -16.07
CA THR A 210 -11.17 -17.64 -16.59
C THR A 210 -10.36 -17.03 -17.73
N PRO A 211 -10.96 -16.15 -18.56
CA PRO A 211 -10.23 -15.37 -19.55
C PRO A 211 -9.08 -14.54 -18.96
N TYR A 212 -9.10 -14.25 -17.67
CA TYR A 212 -8.08 -13.49 -16.95
C TYR A 212 -6.80 -14.28 -16.61
N ASP A 213 -6.72 -15.58 -16.89
CA ASP A 213 -5.55 -16.41 -16.53
C ASP A 213 -4.32 -16.13 -17.42
N PHE A 214 -3.50 -15.15 -17.00
CA PHE A 214 -2.21 -14.81 -17.61
C PHE A 214 -1.02 -15.23 -16.75
N ARG A 215 -1.19 -16.17 -15.80
CA ARG A 215 -0.08 -16.68 -14.97
C ARG A 215 1.02 -17.33 -15.81
N LYS A 216 0.66 -17.82 -16.99
CA LYS A 216 1.56 -18.29 -18.05
C LYS A 216 1.49 -17.36 -19.24
N GLU A 217 2.61 -17.23 -19.96
CA GLU A 217 2.67 -16.49 -21.22
C GLU A 217 1.58 -16.97 -22.18
N THR A 218 0.66 -16.07 -22.47
CA THR A 218 -0.51 -16.34 -23.29
C THR A 218 -0.79 -15.13 -24.16
N LYS A 219 -1.17 -15.35 -25.42
CA LYS A 219 -1.56 -14.25 -26.30
C LYS A 219 -2.70 -13.45 -25.69
N VAL A 220 -2.62 -12.12 -25.77
CA VAL A 220 -3.71 -11.21 -25.34
C VAL A 220 -5.05 -11.63 -25.99
N GLY A 221 -5.02 -11.97 -27.28
CA GLY A 221 -6.20 -12.43 -28.02
C GLY A 221 -6.58 -13.90 -27.86
N ALA A 222 -5.90 -14.71 -27.04
CA ALA A 222 -6.11 -16.17 -26.99
C ALA A 222 -7.54 -16.58 -26.62
N ARG A 223 -8.21 -15.77 -25.79
CA ARG A 223 -9.56 -16.03 -25.25
C ARG A 223 -10.55 -14.93 -25.65
N TRP A 224 -10.33 -14.29 -26.80
CA TRP A 224 -11.03 -13.05 -27.19
C TRP A 224 -12.56 -13.15 -27.22
N ASN A 225 -13.13 -14.30 -27.59
CA ASN A 225 -14.59 -14.47 -27.59
C ASN A 225 -15.20 -14.48 -26.18
N GLU A 226 -14.40 -14.79 -25.15
CA GLU A 226 -14.81 -14.79 -23.75
C GLU A 226 -14.59 -13.42 -23.08
N THR A 227 -14.05 -12.43 -23.80
CA THR A 227 -13.75 -11.09 -23.24
C THR A 227 -14.84 -10.05 -23.48
N VAL A 228 -16.00 -10.47 -23.98
CA VAL A 228 -17.17 -9.59 -24.12
C VAL A 228 -17.59 -9.10 -22.73
N ASP A 229 -17.80 -7.80 -22.61
CA ASP A 229 -18.18 -7.08 -21.38
C ASP A 229 -17.16 -7.09 -20.23
N LEU A 230 -16.00 -7.75 -20.37
CA LEU A 230 -14.98 -7.81 -19.31
C LEU A 230 -14.24 -6.50 -19.06
N CYS A 231 -14.31 -5.57 -20.02
CA CYS A 231 -13.81 -4.21 -19.88
C CYS A 231 -14.93 -3.18 -19.65
N GLY A 232 -16.17 -3.61 -19.39
CA GLY A 232 -17.37 -2.77 -19.26
C GLY A 232 -18.43 -3.09 -20.33
N SER A 233 -19.67 -2.67 -20.10
CA SER A 233 -20.79 -3.04 -20.99
C SER A 233 -20.57 -2.59 -22.45
N GLY A 234 -20.75 -3.50 -23.40
CA GLY A 234 -20.61 -3.28 -24.83
C GLY A 234 -19.18 -3.28 -25.36
N CYS A 235 -18.21 -3.67 -24.53
CA CYS A 235 -16.81 -3.74 -24.92
C CYS A 235 -16.35 -5.19 -25.18
N GLN A 236 -15.19 -5.34 -25.81
CA GLN A 236 -14.50 -6.63 -25.90
C GLN A 236 -13.02 -6.44 -25.62
N GLY A 237 -12.50 -7.16 -24.63
CA GLY A 237 -11.11 -7.08 -24.19
C GLY A 237 -10.96 -6.96 -22.68
N TYR A 238 -9.84 -6.41 -22.24
CA TYR A 238 -9.48 -6.30 -20.83
C TYR A 238 -9.39 -4.84 -20.41
N ASN A 239 -9.88 -4.54 -19.21
CA ASN A 239 -9.72 -3.26 -18.50
C ASN A 239 -9.86 -3.56 -17.01
N ALA A 240 -8.90 -4.32 -16.46
CA ALA A 240 -9.01 -4.88 -15.12
C ALA A 240 -7.68 -4.84 -14.38
N GLY A 241 -7.74 -4.86 -13.05
CA GLY A 241 -6.58 -4.81 -12.16
C GLY A 241 -6.22 -6.17 -11.63
N TRP A 242 -5.06 -6.70 -12.01
CA TRP A 242 -4.49 -7.93 -11.44
C TRP A 242 -3.73 -7.61 -10.16
N VAL A 243 -4.03 -8.34 -9.10
CA VAL A 243 -3.39 -8.18 -7.79
C VAL A 243 -2.24 -9.18 -7.69
N PHE A 244 -1.01 -8.68 -7.56
CA PHE A 244 0.17 -9.55 -7.49
C PHE A 244 0.13 -10.48 -6.28
N ASP A 245 0.53 -11.74 -6.48
CA ASP A 245 0.58 -12.72 -5.39
C ASP A 245 1.78 -12.48 -4.47
N ASN A 246 2.92 -12.10 -5.07
CA ASN A 246 4.17 -11.85 -4.38
C ASN A 246 4.81 -10.57 -4.94
N PRO A 247 4.40 -9.37 -4.49
CA PRO A 247 5.03 -8.13 -4.95
C PRO A 247 6.49 -8.12 -4.52
N GLN A 248 7.39 -8.39 -5.47
CA GLN A 248 8.83 -8.34 -5.28
C GLN A 248 9.45 -7.39 -6.30
N GLU A 249 10.13 -6.37 -5.82
CA GLU A 249 10.77 -5.33 -6.66
C GLU A 249 11.87 -5.88 -7.57
N LYS A 250 12.41 -7.09 -7.28
CA LYS A 250 13.61 -7.64 -7.93
C LYS A 250 13.33 -8.65 -9.03
N SER A 251 12.08 -9.05 -9.26
CA SER A 251 11.70 -9.99 -10.31
C SER A 251 10.60 -9.41 -11.19
N PRO A 252 10.58 -9.69 -12.51
CA PRO A 252 9.49 -9.27 -13.38
C PRO A 252 8.14 -9.85 -12.94
N LEU A 253 7.22 -8.99 -12.54
CA LEU A 253 5.85 -9.37 -12.16
C LEU A 253 4.91 -9.36 -13.36
N VAL A 254 5.23 -8.55 -14.38
CA VAL A 254 4.50 -8.46 -15.64
C VAL A 254 5.48 -8.55 -16.79
N SER A 255 5.11 -9.30 -17.83
CA SER A 255 5.89 -9.42 -19.04
C SER A 255 5.00 -9.30 -20.26
N LEU A 256 5.43 -8.54 -21.26
CA LEU A 256 4.81 -8.47 -22.58
C LEU A 256 5.87 -8.78 -23.62
N SER A 257 5.59 -9.66 -24.57
CA SER A 257 6.53 -9.98 -25.64
C SER A 257 5.85 -10.13 -26.98
N SER A 258 6.63 -9.94 -28.06
CA SER A 258 6.20 -10.27 -29.41
C SER A 258 7.22 -11.19 -30.08
N GLN A 259 6.72 -12.29 -30.64
CA GLN A 259 7.53 -13.20 -31.45
C GLN A 259 7.89 -12.61 -32.82
N LYS A 260 7.06 -11.69 -33.33
CA LYS A 260 7.27 -11.04 -34.64
C LYS A 260 8.48 -10.11 -34.58
N SER A 261 8.48 -9.11 -33.70
CA SER A 261 9.63 -8.23 -33.49
C SER A 261 10.76 -8.88 -32.69
N GLY A 262 10.46 -9.87 -31.84
CA GLY A 262 11.40 -10.44 -30.88
C GLY A 262 11.66 -9.55 -29.67
N ILE A 263 10.89 -8.46 -29.51
CA ILE A 263 11.02 -7.54 -28.39
C ILE A 263 10.27 -8.11 -27.18
N ARG A 264 10.87 -7.94 -25.99
CA ARG A 264 10.30 -8.30 -24.70
C ARG A 264 10.42 -7.13 -23.73
N LEU A 265 9.33 -6.83 -23.06
CA LEU A 265 9.22 -5.91 -21.94
C LEU A 265 8.99 -6.72 -20.66
N ASP A 266 9.86 -6.54 -19.68
CA ASP A 266 9.72 -7.10 -18.33
C ASP A 266 9.61 -5.94 -17.34
N ILE A 267 8.57 -5.95 -16.51
CA ILE A 267 8.28 -4.89 -15.55
C ILE A 267 8.36 -5.47 -14.13
N SER A 268 9.22 -4.88 -13.30
CA SER A 268 9.16 -5.02 -11.84
C SER A 268 8.64 -3.73 -11.22
N THR A 269 7.93 -3.86 -10.10
CA THR A 269 7.29 -2.71 -9.45
C THR A 269 7.15 -2.95 -7.95
N ASN A 270 7.07 -1.86 -7.20
CA ASN A 270 6.70 -1.87 -5.78
C ASN A 270 5.19 -1.69 -5.57
N GLN A 271 4.42 -1.54 -6.65
CA GLN A 271 2.97 -1.39 -6.61
C GLN A 271 2.29 -2.75 -6.46
N PRO A 272 1.16 -2.84 -5.72
CA PRO A 272 0.48 -4.10 -5.46
C PRO A 272 -0.38 -4.60 -6.63
N VAL A 273 -0.71 -3.73 -7.59
CA VAL A 273 -1.65 -4.02 -8.69
C VAL A 273 -1.05 -3.57 -10.02
N VAL A 274 -1.39 -4.29 -11.10
CA VAL A 274 -1.25 -3.81 -12.47
C VAL A 274 -2.62 -3.73 -13.14
N MET A 275 -2.95 -2.58 -13.68
CA MET A 275 -4.04 -2.45 -14.64
C MET A 275 -3.60 -2.92 -16.01
N VAL A 276 -4.38 -3.82 -16.61
CA VAL A 276 -4.20 -4.23 -18.00
C VAL A 276 -5.41 -3.74 -18.79
N TYR A 277 -5.16 -2.80 -19.69
CA TYR A 277 -6.17 -2.27 -20.61
C TYR A 277 -5.79 -2.57 -22.07
N SER A 278 -6.62 -3.33 -22.76
CA SER A 278 -6.39 -3.74 -24.16
C SER A 278 -6.93 -2.75 -25.19
N ALA A 279 -6.95 -1.45 -24.86
CA ALA A 279 -7.15 -0.35 -25.81
C ALA A 279 -8.42 -0.42 -26.71
N TRP A 280 -9.54 -0.98 -26.22
CA TRP A 280 -10.74 -1.20 -27.05
C TRP A 280 -11.33 0.08 -27.66
N TRP A 281 -11.27 1.21 -26.94
CA TRP A 281 -11.88 2.48 -27.38
C TRP A 281 -10.93 3.40 -28.14
N LEU A 282 -9.70 2.99 -28.43
CA LEU A 282 -8.78 3.84 -29.17
C LEU A 282 -9.30 4.11 -30.60
N ASN A 283 -9.26 5.38 -30.98
CA ASN A 283 -9.55 5.84 -32.34
C ASN A 283 -8.84 7.19 -32.59
N THR A 284 -7.51 7.15 -32.64
CA THR A 284 -6.67 8.35 -32.77
C THR A 284 -5.72 8.21 -33.97
N PRO A 285 -5.47 9.27 -34.75
CA PRO A 285 -4.53 9.20 -35.88
C PRO A 285 -3.15 8.68 -35.47
N ARG A 286 -2.56 7.81 -36.30
CA ARG A 286 -1.23 7.24 -36.03
C ARG A 286 -0.11 8.26 -36.27
N LYS A 287 1.00 8.06 -35.55
CA LYS A 287 2.30 8.65 -35.87
C LYS A 287 2.76 8.28 -37.28
N GLU A 288 3.54 9.15 -37.92
CA GLU A 288 4.19 8.92 -39.23
C GLU A 288 4.95 7.60 -39.26
N ILE A 289 5.74 7.31 -38.21
CA ILE A 289 6.51 6.07 -38.11
C ILE A 289 5.62 4.80 -38.02
N HIS A 290 4.36 4.94 -37.61
CA HIS A 290 3.37 3.85 -37.49
C HIS A 290 2.44 3.74 -38.70
N GLY A 291 2.85 4.32 -39.84
CA GLY A 291 2.08 4.31 -41.10
C GLY A 291 1.34 5.62 -41.41
N GLY A 292 1.50 6.62 -40.53
CA GLY A 292 1.00 7.98 -40.74
C GLY A 292 -0.47 8.21 -40.40
N PRO A 293 -0.88 9.48 -40.33
CA PRO A 293 -2.18 9.93 -39.82
C PRO A 293 -3.35 9.58 -40.74
N SER A 294 -3.09 9.00 -41.92
CA SER A 294 -4.11 8.39 -42.79
C SER A 294 -4.73 7.13 -42.17
N LEU A 295 -4.04 6.52 -41.20
CA LEU A 295 -4.52 5.39 -40.41
C LEU A 295 -4.74 5.83 -38.96
N ASN A 296 -5.58 5.10 -38.24
CA ASN A 296 -5.81 5.30 -36.81
C ASN A 296 -5.24 4.14 -35.97
N TYR A 297 -4.82 4.44 -34.74
CA TYR A 297 -4.78 3.48 -33.66
C TYR A 297 -6.23 3.10 -33.35
N GLY A 298 -6.67 1.96 -33.86
CA GLY A 298 -8.02 1.45 -33.71
C GLY A 298 -8.19 0.59 -32.46
N LYS A 299 -9.31 -0.15 -32.42
CA LYS A 299 -9.63 -1.06 -31.31
C LYS A 299 -8.50 -2.05 -31.06
N SER A 300 -8.04 -2.10 -29.82
CA SER A 300 -6.97 -3.00 -29.40
C SER A 300 -5.65 -2.82 -30.15
N ALA A 301 -5.36 -1.59 -30.60
CA ALA A 301 -4.08 -1.23 -31.20
C ALA A 301 -2.88 -1.41 -30.25
N ALA A 302 -3.11 -1.46 -28.93
CA ALA A 302 -2.06 -1.52 -27.91
C ALA A 302 -2.54 -2.25 -26.65
N VAL A 303 -1.63 -2.46 -25.70
CA VAL A 303 -1.96 -2.82 -24.31
C VAL A 303 -1.34 -1.78 -23.39
N ALA A 304 -2.15 -1.18 -22.52
CA ALA A 304 -1.64 -0.37 -21.41
C ALA A 304 -1.42 -1.26 -20.18
N LEU A 305 -0.26 -1.05 -19.54
CA LEU A 305 0.16 -1.77 -18.33
C LEU A 305 0.48 -0.73 -17.26
N GLU A 306 -0.45 -0.47 -16.35
CA GLU A 306 -0.36 0.61 -15.36
C GLU A 306 -0.13 0.02 -13.98
N GLN A 307 1.09 0.08 -13.46
CA GLN A 307 1.41 -0.41 -12.12
C GLN A 307 0.98 0.64 -11.09
N GLN A 308 0.10 0.28 -10.15
CA GLN A 308 -0.54 1.23 -9.24
C GLN A 308 -1.08 0.60 -7.95
N GLY A 309 -1.60 1.44 -7.06
CA GLY A 309 -2.40 1.01 -5.92
C GLY A 309 -3.73 0.36 -6.32
N TYR A 310 -4.46 -0.13 -5.32
CA TYR A 310 -5.81 -0.67 -5.55
C TYR A 310 -6.74 0.43 -6.08
N ILE A 311 -7.35 0.17 -7.24
CA ILE A 311 -8.29 1.09 -7.89
C ILE A 311 -9.49 1.32 -6.98
N ALA A 312 -9.94 2.56 -6.83
CA ALA A 312 -11.07 2.91 -5.96
C ALA A 312 -10.94 2.41 -4.50
N ALA A 313 -9.72 2.16 -4.00
CA ALA A 313 -9.49 1.83 -2.59
C ALA A 313 -10.10 2.86 -1.64
N ILE A 314 -10.10 4.13 -2.05
CA ILE A 314 -10.69 5.25 -1.30
C ILE A 314 -12.22 5.18 -1.19
N ASN A 315 -12.88 4.34 -1.98
CA ASN A 315 -14.31 4.03 -1.89
C ASN A 315 -14.56 2.56 -1.49
N THR A 316 -13.52 1.79 -1.18
CA THR A 316 -13.60 0.33 -0.96
C THR A 316 -12.93 -0.06 0.37
N PRO A 317 -13.54 0.29 1.52
CA PRO A 317 -12.96 0.03 2.84
C PRO A 317 -12.76 -1.47 3.13
N GLU A 318 -13.45 -2.38 2.43
CA GLU A 318 -13.35 -3.83 2.61
C GLU A 318 -11.95 -4.39 2.42
N TRP A 319 -11.09 -3.69 1.67
CA TRP A 319 -9.70 -4.10 1.47
C TRP A 319 -8.78 -3.71 2.63
N GLY A 320 -9.25 -2.86 3.56
CA GLY A 320 -8.45 -2.39 4.69
C GLY A 320 -7.21 -1.59 4.27
N VAL A 321 -7.23 -1.02 3.06
CA VAL A 321 -6.14 -0.22 2.50
C VAL A 321 -6.26 1.20 3.05
N ASP A 322 -5.68 1.43 4.23
CA ASP A 322 -5.47 2.77 4.77
C ASP A 322 -4.12 3.30 4.27
N GLN A 323 -4.13 4.09 3.20
CA GLN A 323 -2.93 4.67 2.62
C GLN A 323 -2.38 5.86 3.42
N ILE A 324 -2.98 6.22 4.58
CA ILE A 324 -2.63 7.42 5.36
C ILE A 324 -2.03 7.05 6.74
N SER A 325 -1.33 5.93 6.84
CA SER A 325 -0.73 5.52 8.12
C SER A 325 0.75 5.12 8.00
N PHE A 326 1.66 6.06 7.64
CA PHE A 326 3.07 6.08 8.11
C PHE A 326 3.94 7.30 7.67
N ILE A 327 3.44 8.55 7.74
CA ILE A 327 4.27 9.75 7.39
C ILE A 327 4.40 10.78 8.53
N VAL A 328 3.51 10.76 9.51
CA VAL A 328 3.46 11.82 10.55
C VAL A 328 4.70 11.86 11.43
N ILE A 329 5.39 10.73 11.66
CA ILE A 329 6.55 10.70 12.57
C ILE A 329 7.86 11.02 11.84
N THR A 330 8.07 10.57 10.59
CA THR A 330 9.34 10.79 9.88
C THR A 330 9.40 12.17 9.21
N ALA A 331 8.27 12.67 8.68
CA ALA A 331 8.19 14.00 8.08
C ALA A 331 8.37 15.11 9.13
N SER A 332 7.81 14.95 10.33
CA SER A 332 7.99 15.93 11.42
C SER A 332 9.44 16.12 11.88
N PHE A 333 10.29 15.11 11.73
CA PHE A 333 11.69 15.22 12.18
C PHE A 333 12.62 15.87 11.15
N HIS A 334 12.20 16.01 9.88
CA HIS A 334 13.08 16.44 8.79
C HIS A 334 12.48 17.50 7.86
N ASP A 335 11.25 17.96 8.11
CA ASP A 335 10.63 19.01 7.31
C ASP A 335 11.20 20.39 7.68
N PRO A 336 11.88 21.09 6.75
CA PRO A 336 12.43 22.43 6.98
C PRO A 336 11.36 23.50 7.22
N THR A 337 10.07 23.21 6.99
CA THR A 337 8.94 24.14 7.21
C THR A 337 8.43 24.15 8.66
N TRP A 338 8.86 23.22 9.51
CA TRP A 338 8.49 23.21 10.93
C TRP A 338 9.20 24.34 11.70
N THR A 339 8.46 25.41 11.98
CA THR A 339 8.91 26.49 12.87
C THR A 339 9.07 25.99 14.31
N ARG A 340 9.85 26.71 15.12
CA ARG A 340 10.10 26.37 16.54
C ARG A 340 8.80 26.26 17.34
N GLU A 341 7.82 27.10 17.00
CA GLU A 341 6.49 27.13 17.61
C GLU A 341 5.65 25.90 17.27
N VAL A 342 5.76 25.38 16.05
CA VAL A 342 5.09 24.14 15.63
C VAL A 342 5.73 22.95 16.34
N CYS A 343 7.07 22.90 16.36
CA CYS A 343 7.79 21.87 17.11
C CYS A 343 7.33 21.81 18.58
N HIS A 344 7.31 22.94 19.30
CA HIS A 344 6.88 22.94 20.71
C HIS A 344 5.45 22.44 20.94
N ARG A 345 4.52 22.62 19.99
CA ARG A 345 3.15 22.11 20.11
C ARG A 345 3.05 20.61 19.91
N TYR A 346 3.84 20.06 18.99
CA TYR A 346 3.72 18.66 18.55
C TYR A 346 4.77 17.72 19.15
N ILE A 347 5.78 18.24 19.86
CA ILE A 347 6.91 17.43 20.35
C ILE A 347 6.52 16.34 21.34
N LEU A 348 5.40 16.51 22.06
CA LEU A 348 4.88 15.52 23.00
C LEU A 348 3.97 14.48 22.34
N PHE A 349 3.50 14.71 21.11
CA PHE A 349 2.55 13.84 20.43
C PHE A 349 3.08 12.41 20.19
N PRO A 350 4.32 12.21 19.70
CA PRO A 350 4.86 10.86 19.52
C PRO A 350 4.97 10.07 20.83
N GLU A 351 5.26 10.75 21.95
CA GLU A 351 5.33 10.09 23.26
C GLU A 351 3.94 9.80 23.84
N ALA A 352 2.97 10.69 23.64
CA ALA A 352 1.58 10.42 23.99
C ALA A 352 1.06 9.19 23.23
N GLN A 353 1.37 9.08 21.94
CA GLN A 353 1.07 7.90 21.14
C GLN A 353 1.75 6.65 21.70
N LYS A 354 3.01 6.73 22.16
CA LYS A 354 3.70 5.60 22.81
C LYS A 354 3.01 5.15 24.09
N VAL A 355 2.46 6.04 24.92
CA VAL A 355 1.68 5.65 26.12
C VAL A 355 0.46 4.82 25.72
N VAL A 356 -0.26 5.26 24.69
CA VAL A 356 -1.43 4.55 24.17
C VAL A 356 -1.02 3.16 23.65
N CYS A 357 -0.01 3.10 22.78
CA CYS A 357 0.49 1.83 22.25
C CYS A 357 0.96 0.87 23.36
N THR A 358 1.70 1.38 24.35
CA THR A 358 2.16 0.60 25.51
C THR A 358 0.98 0.00 26.26
N THR A 359 -0.05 0.80 26.54
CA THR A 359 -1.21 0.36 27.32
C THR A 359 -1.94 -0.79 26.61
N VAL A 360 -2.10 -0.69 25.29
CA VAL A 360 -2.70 -1.74 24.46
C VAL A 360 -1.85 -3.02 24.47
N ILE A 361 -0.54 -2.88 24.26
CA ILE A 361 0.41 -4.01 24.27
C ILE A 361 0.44 -4.71 25.63
N GLY A 362 0.50 -3.92 26.71
CA GLY A 362 0.47 -4.42 28.08
C GLY A 362 -0.81 -5.20 28.38
N ALA A 363 -1.97 -4.70 27.96
CA ALA A 363 -3.23 -5.40 28.11
C ALA A 363 -3.24 -6.76 27.38
N ILE A 364 -2.68 -6.83 26.17
CA ILE A 364 -2.53 -8.08 25.41
C ILE A 364 -1.62 -9.07 26.15
N PHE A 365 -0.51 -8.61 26.73
CA PHE A 365 0.39 -9.46 27.49
C PHE A 365 -0.25 -10.00 28.78
N ILE A 366 -0.98 -9.15 29.51
CA ILE A 366 -1.67 -9.54 30.73
C ILE A 366 -2.78 -10.56 30.44
N THR A 367 -3.60 -10.32 29.41
CA THR A 367 -4.66 -11.27 29.02
C THR A 367 -4.10 -12.62 28.60
N ARG A 368 -2.96 -12.63 27.90
CA ARG A 368 -2.23 -13.86 27.55
C ARG A 368 -1.69 -14.58 28.78
N LEU A 369 -1.05 -13.85 29.69
CA LEU A 369 -0.49 -14.42 30.91
C LEU A 369 -1.60 -14.99 31.81
N TYR A 370 -2.73 -14.28 31.91
CA TYR A 370 -3.93 -14.73 32.59
C TYR A 370 -4.45 -16.06 32.03
N ALA A 371 -4.48 -16.22 30.70
CA ALA A 371 -4.86 -17.47 30.06
C ALA A 371 -3.87 -18.62 30.37
N ILE A 372 -2.56 -18.35 30.33
CA ILE A 372 -1.49 -19.33 30.62
C ILE A 372 -1.55 -19.83 32.07
N TYR A 373 -1.95 -18.95 33.00
CA TYR A 373 -2.14 -19.26 34.42
C TYR A 373 -3.57 -19.71 34.74
N SER A 374 -4.26 -20.33 33.78
CA SER A 374 -5.56 -20.96 33.98
C SER A 374 -6.59 -20.00 34.60
N ARG A 375 -6.56 -18.73 34.17
CA ARG A 375 -7.49 -17.68 34.61
C ARG A 375 -7.36 -17.27 36.09
N SER A 376 -6.15 -17.33 36.64
CA SER A 376 -5.84 -16.86 37.99
C SER A 376 -6.02 -15.34 38.14
N THR A 377 -6.93 -14.92 39.03
CA THR A 377 -7.21 -13.50 39.33
C THR A 377 -6.02 -12.80 39.97
N GLY A 378 -5.20 -13.50 40.75
CA GLY A 378 -3.99 -12.93 41.35
C GLY A 378 -2.96 -12.47 40.31
N ILE A 379 -2.79 -13.24 39.22
CA ILE A 379 -1.87 -12.89 38.13
C ILE A 379 -2.41 -11.72 37.30
N LEU A 380 -3.72 -11.65 37.12
CA LEU A 380 -4.38 -10.53 36.46
C LEU A 380 -4.16 -9.22 37.23
N VAL A 381 -4.43 -9.23 38.53
CA VAL A 381 -4.24 -8.04 39.39
C VAL A 381 -2.77 -7.62 39.42
N PHE A 382 -1.84 -8.57 39.57
CA PHE A 382 -0.41 -8.28 39.51
C PHE A 382 0.00 -7.62 38.19
N GLY A 383 -0.45 -8.18 37.05
CA GLY A 383 -0.17 -7.62 35.73
C GLY A 383 -0.73 -6.22 35.53
N ILE A 384 -1.96 -5.96 35.99
CA ILE A 384 -2.60 -4.64 35.91
C ILE A 384 -1.83 -3.62 36.75
N LEU A 385 -1.46 -3.95 38.00
CA LEU A 385 -0.70 -3.06 38.86
C LEU A 385 0.67 -2.74 38.26
N LEU A 386 1.31 -3.73 37.64
CA LEU A 386 2.60 -3.53 36.97
C LEU A 386 2.48 -2.59 35.76
N LEU A 387 1.43 -2.75 34.95
CA LEU A 387 1.17 -1.87 33.80
C LEU A 387 0.80 -0.44 34.24
N ILE A 388 0.02 -0.28 35.32
CA ILE A 388 -0.26 1.04 35.90
C ILE A 388 1.04 1.72 36.35
N GLY A 389 1.93 0.97 37.02
CA GLY A 389 3.24 1.47 37.42
C GLY A 389 4.09 1.90 36.22
N GLU A 390 4.11 1.10 35.16
CA GLU A 390 4.82 1.45 33.93
C GLU A 390 4.28 2.74 33.29
N VAL A 391 2.97 2.82 33.09
CA VAL A 391 2.30 3.99 32.50
C VAL A 391 2.52 5.23 33.36
N ALA A 392 2.45 5.12 34.69
CA ALA A 392 2.70 6.23 35.59
C ALA A 392 4.14 6.77 35.48
N VAL A 393 5.15 5.89 35.40
CA VAL A 393 6.55 6.28 35.20
C VAL A 393 6.74 6.97 33.86
N LYS A 394 6.09 6.48 32.79
CA LYS A 394 6.14 7.10 31.45
C LYS A 394 5.54 8.50 31.45
N ILE A 395 4.32 8.65 31.97
CA ILE A 395 3.64 9.95 32.08
C ILE A 395 4.52 10.93 32.87
N TRP A 396 5.05 10.50 34.01
CA TRP A 396 5.96 11.32 34.82
C TRP A 396 7.22 11.73 34.04
N ALA A 397 7.88 10.80 33.36
CA ALA A 397 9.09 11.09 32.57
C ALA A 397 8.82 12.11 31.44
N PHE A 398 7.64 12.03 30.80
CA PHE A 398 7.26 12.93 29.70
C PHE A 398 6.95 14.37 30.14
N THR A 399 6.58 14.60 31.41
CA THR A 399 6.41 15.96 31.92
C THR A 399 7.70 16.80 31.88
N ASP A 400 8.86 16.17 31.74
CA ASP A 400 10.17 16.81 31.68
C ASP A 400 10.64 17.11 30.24
N GLY A 401 9.80 16.85 29.24
CA GLY A 401 10.14 16.91 27.82
C GLY A 401 10.33 18.32 27.25
N THR A 402 11.41 18.51 26.50
CA THR A 402 11.79 19.75 25.80
C THR A 402 12.45 19.43 24.44
N SER A 403 12.52 20.39 23.52
CA SER A 403 13.21 20.22 22.24
C SER A 403 14.73 20.40 22.35
N VAL A 404 15.51 19.62 21.62
CA VAL A 404 16.95 19.88 21.40
C VAL A 404 17.12 21.09 20.49
N ASP A 405 18.03 22.01 20.84
CA ASP A 405 18.51 23.03 19.91
C ASP A 405 19.57 22.41 18.98
N LEU A 406 19.24 22.27 17.69
CA LEU A 406 20.13 21.71 16.67
C LEU A 406 21.13 22.75 16.13
N PRO A 407 22.32 22.34 15.64
CA PRO A 407 23.28 23.23 14.99
C PRO A 407 22.71 23.95 13.77
N THR A 408 23.28 25.11 13.41
CA THR A 408 22.86 25.91 12.25
C THR A 408 22.88 25.09 10.95
N GLY A 409 21.71 24.97 10.31
CA GLY A 409 21.50 24.22 9.06
C GLY A 409 20.76 22.87 9.22
N LEU A 410 20.52 22.40 10.45
CA LEU A 410 19.70 21.21 10.71
C LEU A 410 18.34 21.62 11.27
N VAL A 411 17.26 21.24 10.58
CA VAL A 411 15.88 21.42 11.04
C VAL A 411 15.36 20.07 11.52
N GLY A 412 14.86 20.01 12.75
CA GLY A 412 14.30 18.79 13.35
C GLY A 412 13.81 19.02 14.77
N CYS A 413 12.77 18.28 15.17
CA CYS A 413 12.10 18.44 16.45
C CYS A 413 12.33 17.23 17.36
N ILE A 414 13.48 17.16 18.03
CA ILE A 414 13.85 15.98 18.85
C ILE A 414 13.50 16.25 20.32
N LEU A 415 12.66 15.40 20.90
CA LEU A 415 12.34 15.45 22.32
C LEU A 415 13.51 14.94 23.17
N VAL A 416 13.96 15.77 24.11
CA VAL A 416 14.89 15.43 25.19
C VAL A 416 14.35 15.91 26.52
N GLY A 417 14.71 15.22 27.60
CA GLY A 417 14.42 15.71 28.94
C GLY A 417 15.31 16.89 29.32
N ARG A 418 14.75 17.83 30.08
CA ARG A 418 15.53 18.85 30.81
C ARG A 418 16.57 18.17 31.70
N SER A 419 16.18 17.05 32.30
CA SER A 419 17.07 16.11 32.96
C SER A 419 17.25 14.87 32.07
N HIS A 420 18.46 14.70 31.53
CA HIS A 420 18.79 13.57 30.66
C HIS A 420 18.59 12.18 31.29
N ILE A 421 18.44 12.09 32.62
CA ILE A 421 18.25 10.84 33.36
C ILE A 421 16.77 10.46 33.48
N ARG A 422 15.86 11.44 33.52
CA ARG A 422 14.42 11.17 33.71
C ARG A 422 13.83 10.33 32.58
N PHE A 423 14.22 10.60 31.34
CA PHE A 423 13.76 9.85 30.17
C PHE A 423 14.25 8.40 30.12
N THR A 424 15.35 8.08 30.79
CA THR A 424 15.84 6.69 30.89
C THR A 424 14.84 5.82 31.65
N PHE A 425 14.10 6.38 32.61
CA PHE A 425 13.12 5.63 33.39
C PHE A 425 11.93 5.12 32.55
N THR A 426 11.61 5.76 31.43
CA THR A 426 10.62 5.27 30.46
C THR A 426 10.97 3.86 29.98
N TRP A 427 12.23 3.66 29.57
CA TRP A 427 12.73 2.38 29.06
C TRP A 427 13.03 1.37 30.17
N ILE A 428 13.42 1.84 31.36
CA ILE A 428 13.59 0.98 32.53
C ILE A 428 12.23 0.40 32.94
N ALA A 429 11.17 1.20 32.94
CA ALA A 429 9.83 0.74 33.28
C ALA A 429 9.33 -0.34 32.28
N GLU A 430 9.56 -0.13 30.98
CA GLU A 430 9.30 -1.15 29.95
C GLU A 430 10.08 -2.44 30.21
N LEU A 431 11.38 -2.32 30.50
CA LEU A 431 12.23 -3.47 30.74
C LEU A 431 11.78 -4.26 31.98
N VAL A 432 11.33 -3.58 33.04
CA VAL A 432 10.79 -4.21 34.26
C VAL A 432 9.49 -4.94 33.96
N PHE A 433 8.56 -4.33 33.21
CA PHE A 433 7.31 -4.96 32.80
C PHE A 433 7.58 -6.21 31.96
N ASP A 434 8.39 -6.08 30.90
CA ASP A 434 8.75 -7.18 30.01
C ASP A 434 9.45 -8.31 30.75
N ALA A 435 10.40 -8.00 31.64
CA ALA A 435 11.14 -9.00 32.41
C ALA A 435 10.23 -9.81 33.34
N ALA A 436 9.24 -9.16 33.97
CA ALA A 436 8.27 -9.82 34.83
C ALA A 436 7.36 -10.75 34.02
N ILE A 437 6.78 -10.27 32.91
CA ILE A 437 5.92 -11.06 32.03
C ILE A 437 6.71 -12.25 31.44
N PHE A 438 7.93 -12.01 30.96
CA PHE A 438 8.80 -13.04 30.41
C PHE A 438 9.13 -14.11 31.45
N SER A 439 9.52 -13.70 32.66
CA SER A 439 9.90 -14.61 33.73
C SER A 439 8.73 -15.48 34.19
N MET A 440 7.54 -14.91 34.34
CA MET A 440 6.33 -15.70 34.66
C MET A 440 5.98 -16.69 33.53
N THR A 441 6.05 -16.25 32.28
CA THR A 441 5.79 -17.10 31.13
C THR A 441 6.79 -18.27 31.07
N LEU A 442 8.09 -17.98 31.22
CA LEU A 442 9.15 -18.98 31.22
C LEU A 442 9.04 -19.96 32.40
N CYS A 443 8.79 -19.46 33.61
CA CYS A 443 8.57 -20.29 34.79
C CYS A 443 7.41 -21.27 34.59
N ARG A 444 6.29 -20.81 34.03
CA ARG A 444 5.15 -21.69 33.76
C ARG A 444 5.48 -22.77 32.73
N VAL A 445 6.17 -22.41 31.64
CA VAL A 445 6.60 -23.38 30.61
C VAL A 445 7.54 -24.42 31.21
N ILE A 446 8.53 -24.02 32.02
CA ILE A 446 9.48 -24.93 32.66
C ILE A 446 8.77 -25.84 33.67
N LEU A 447 7.88 -25.29 34.51
CA LEU A 447 7.11 -26.07 35.48
C LEU A 447 6.20 -27.10 34.78
N HIS A 448 5.52 -26.69 33.70
CA HIS A 448 4.67 -27.58 32.93
C HIS A 448 5.47 -28.70 32.26
N ASN A 449 6.67 -28.40 31.74
CA ASN A 449 7.54 -29.41 31.13
C ASN A 449 8.14 -30.38 32.16
N ARG A 450 8.48 -29.90 33.36
CA ARG A 450 8.97 -30.76 34.46
C ARG A 450 7.91 -31.71 35.00
N LEU A 451 6.64 -31.31 34.99
CA LEU A 451 5.51 -32.14 35.43
C LEU A 451 5.07 -33.15 34.35
N ARG A 452 5.38 -32.91 33.08
CA ARG A 452 4.96 -33.74 31.95
C ARG A 452 6.14 -34.60 31.45
N LYS A 453 6.63 -35.51 32.29
CA LYS A 453 7.58 -36.55 31.87
C LYS A 453 6.89 -37.48 30.85
N GLY A 454 7.16 -37.31 29.55
CA GLY A 454 6.77 -38.29 28.52
C GLY A 454 6.25 -37.78 27.17
N SER A 455 6.31 -36.49 26.85
CA SER A 455 5.90 -35.98 25.53
C SER A 455 7.07 -35.87 24.55
N THR A 456 6.87 -36.26 23.28
CA THR A 456 7.84 -36.20 22.16
C THR A 456 8.03 -34.79 21.57
N ALA A 457 7.36 -33.76 22.09
CA ALA A 457 7.50 -32.40 21.60
C ALA A 457 8.84 -31.79 22.05
N SER A 458 9.69 -31.43 21.08
CA SER A 458 10.94 -30.70 21.35
C SER A 458 10.66 -29.42 22.15
N LEU A 459 11.45 -29.19 23.20
CA LEU A 459 11.42 -27.99 24.04
C LEU A 459 11.40 -26.70 23.20
N LEU A 460 12.09 -26.69 22.06
CA LEU A 460 12.15 -25.57 21.14
C LEU A 460 10.80 -25.29 20.45
N ASN A 461 10.03 -26.32 20.11
CA ASN A 461 8.69 -26.16 19.51
C ASN A 461 7.68 -25.63 20.54
N LEU A 462 7.81 -26.01 21.81
CA LEU A 462 7.01 -25.45 22.90
C LEU A 462 7.35 -23.97 23.16
N ILE A 463 8.64 -23.62 23.13
CA ILE A 463 9.14 -22.25 23.30
C ILE A 463 8.70 -21.34 22.14
N LEU A 464 8.75 -21.84 20.91
CA LEU A 464 8.29 -21.13 19.71
C LEU A 464 6.76 -20.97 19.70
N ARG A 465 6.01 -22.04 20.00
CA ARG A 465 4.53 -22.03 20.09
C ARG A 465 4.03 -21.08 21.17
N ASP A 466 4.68 -21.07 22.32
CA ASP A 466 4.26 -20.27 23.47
C ASP A 466 4.90 -18.86 23.45
N GLY A 467 5.63 -18.51 22.39
CA GLY A 467 6.04 -17.15 22.06
C GLY A 467 7.14 -16.55 22.94
N VAL A 468 7.90 -17.39 23.64
CA VAL A 468 9.00 -17.00 24.53
C VAL A 468 10.15 -16.32 23.76
N ILE A 469 10.39 -16.72 22.51
CA ILE A 469 11.40 -16.09 21.63
C ILE A 469 11.02 -14.65 21.29
N TYR A 470 9.73 -14.36 21.07
CA TYR A 470 9.28 -13.00 20.79
C TYR A 470 9.54 -12.07 21.98
N PHE A 471 9.29 -12.54 23.21
CA PHE A 471 9.62 -11.80 24.42
C PHE A 471 11.13 -11.58 24.59
N ALA A 472 11.96 -12.58 24.25
CA ALA A 472 13.42 -12.44 24.32
C ALA A 472 13.95 -11.37 23.35
N VAL A 473 13.37 -11.28 22.14
CA VAL A 473 13.72 -10.24 21.16
C VAL A 473 13.30 -8.86 21.64
N ILE A 474 12.09 -8.73 22.20
CA ILE A 474 11.59 -7.47 22.78
C ILE A 474 12.51 -7.02 23.93
N PHE A 475 12.81 -7.93 24.86
CA PHE A 475 13.72 -7.67 25.98
C PHE A 475 15.11 -7.23 25.51
N ALA A 476 15.67 -7.90 24.49
CA ALA A 476 16.96 -7.56 23.91
C ALA A 476 16.96 -6.19 23.20
N ALA A 477 15.86 -5.79 22.58
CA ALA A 477 15.74 -4.46 21.99
C ALA A 477 15.65 -3.38 23.09
N ASN A 478 14.83 -3.60 24.11
CA ASN A 478 14.62 -2.65 25.20
C ASN A 478 15.87 -2.48 26.08
N ILE A 479 16.65 -3.54 26.34
CA ILE A 479 17.92 -3.43 27.07
C ILE A 479 18.96 -2.60 26.29
N VAL A 480 19.06 -2.77 24.97
CA VAL A 480 19.94 -1.94 24.14
C VAL A 480 19.53 -0.48 24.22
N THR A 481 18.23 -0.20 24.20
CA THR A 481 17.71 1.17 24.35
C THR A 481 18.07 1.77 25.71
N VAL A 482 17.89 1.03 26.81
CA VAL A 482 18.31 1.49 28.16
C VAL A 482 19.80 1.80 28.20
N VAL A 483 20.65 0.91 27.66
CA VAL A 483 22.10 1.12 27.61
C VAL A 483 22.45 2.37 26.81
N MET A 484 21.77 2.61 25.68
CA MET A 484 21.99 3.82 24.89
C MET A 484 21.59 5.09 25.65
N PHE A 485 20.47 5.10 26.37
CA PHE A 485 20.08 6.26 27.16
C PHE A 485 21.00 6.54 28.36
N LEU A 486 21.63 5.50 28.92
CA LEU A 486 22.60 5.61 30.01
C LEU A 486 24.00 6.03 29.54
N ALA A 487 24.52 5.43 28.48
CA ALA A 487 25.93 5.50 28.11
C ALA A 487 26.21 6.34 26.85
N ALA A 488 25.23 6.56 25.98
CA ALA A 488 25.48 7.23 24.71
C ALA A 488 25.48 8.77 24.84
N PRO A 489 26.23 9.48 23.97
CA PRO A 489 26.17 10.94 23.87
C PRO A 489 24.73 11.45 23.62
N PRO A 490 24.34 12.62 24.18
CA PRO A 490 22.96 13.14 24.14
C PRO A 490 22.30 13.14 22.75
N ASN A 491 23.09 13.38 21.71
CA ASN A 491 22.65 13.46 20.31
C ASN A 491 22.31 12.10 19.66
N ILE A 492 22.69 10.97 20.26
CA ILE A 492 22.39 9.64 19.72
C ILE A 492 21.59 8.74 20.67
N LYS A 493 21.26 9.21 21.88
CA LYS A 493 20.47 8.44 22.87
C LYS A 493 19.12 7.95 22.31
N ALA A 494 18.45 8.81 21.56
CA ALA A 494 17.12 8.53 21.01
C ALA A 494 17.13 7.69 19.71
N PHE A 495 18.31 7.38 19.14
CA PHE A 495 18.38 6.72 17.83
C PHE A 495 17.72 5.33 17.82
N ASN A 496 17.87 4.56 18.92
CA ASN A 496 17.30 3.22 19.01
C ASN A 496 15.86 3.19 19.54
N ALA A 497 15.32 4.31 20.03
CA ALA A 497 13.97 4.38 20.60
C ALA A 497 12.89 3.97 19.59
N SER A 498 12.98 4.50 18.36
CA SER A 498 12.03 4.21 17.28
C SER A 498 12.13 2.75 16.83
N PHE A 499 13.37 2.22 16.73
CA PHE A 499 13.61 0.82 16.40
C PHE A 499 13.05 -0.14 17.45
N SER A 500 13.27 0.14 18.74
CA SER A 500 12.70 -0.62 19.86
C SER A 500 11.18 -0.68 19.78
N THR A 501 10.54 0.47 19.58
CA THR A 501 9.07 0.59 19.48
C THR A 501 8.51 -0.21 18.30
N LEU A 502 9.18 -0.16 17.15
CA LEU A 502 8.80 -0.90 15.95
C LEU A 502 8.90 -2.42 16.16
N ILE A 503 10.04 -2.88 16.70
CA ILE A 503 10.27 -4.31 16.98
C ILE A 503 9.23 -4.83 17.96
N THR A 504 8.95 -4.10 19.05
CA THR A 504 7.93 -4.48 20.03
C THR A 504 6.56 -4.64 19.38
N SER A 505 6.13 -3.67 18.56
CA SER A 505 4.84 -3.71 17.86
C SER A 505 4.73 -4.90 16.89
N LEU A 506 5.80 -5.19 16.14
CA LEU A 506 5.86 -6.32 15.20
C LEU A 506 5.82 -7.67 15.92
N MET A 507 6.60 -7.83 16.99
CA MET A 507 6.69 -9.07 17.73
C MET A 507 5.37 -9.38 18.47
N VAL A 508 4.71 -8.36 19.04
CA VAL A 508 3.37 -8.50 19.65
C VAL A 508 2.34 -8.96 18.61
N SER A 509 2.34 -8.36 17.42
CA SER A 509 1.40 -8.73 16.35
C SER A 509 1.57 -10.19 15.92
N ARG A 510 2.83 -10.65 15.79
CA ARG A 510 3.13 -12.06 15.47
C ARG A 510 2.72 -13.02 16.59
N MET A 511 2.86 -12.59 17.84
CA MET A 511 2.42 -13.37 19.00
C MET A 511 0.90 -13.62 19.00
N ILE A 512 0.09 -12.62 18.60
CA ILE A 512 -1.38 -12.73 18.51
C ILE A 512 -1.79 -13.68 17.37
N LEU A 513 -1.13 -13.59 16.20
CA LEU A 513 -1.41 -14.46 15.05
C LEU A 513 -1.19 -15.94 15.38
N ASN A 514 -0.10 -16.27 16.07
CA ASN A 514 0.20 -17.65 16.44
C ASN A 514 -0.83 -18.26 17.41
N LEU A 515 -1.48 -17.46 18.25
CA LEU A 515 -2.59 -17.92 19.09
C LEU A 515 -3.82 -18.31 18.26
N ARG A 516 -4.11 -17.56 17.19
CA ARG A 516 -5.24 -17.87 16.28
C ARG A 516 -5.00 -19.16 15.50
N THR A 517 -3.78 -19.39 15.02
CA THR A 517 -3.40 -20.63 14.30
C THR A 517 -3.47 -21.86 15.21
N ALA A 518 -3.12 -21.75 16.49
CA ALA A 518 -3.28 -22.86 17.44
C ALA A 518 -4.75 -23.19 17.71
N GLY A 519 -5.63 -22.18 17.77
CA GLY A 519 -7.08 -22.35 17.93
C GLY A 519 -7.76 -23.07 16.75
N SER A 520 -7.28 -22.82 15.52
CA SER A 520 -7.80 -23.49 14.31
C SER A 520 -7.33 -24.93 14.15
N VAL A 521 -6.14 -25.28 14.67
CA VAL A 521 -5.65 -26.67 14.68
C VAL A 521 -6.44 -27.55 15.65
N PHE A 522 -6.85 -27.01 16.80
CA PHE A 522 -7.70 -27.75 17.75
C PHE A 522 -9.13 -27.98 17.26
N THR A 523 -9.63 -27.16 16.33
CA THR A 523 -10.97 -27.35 15.72
C THR A 523 -10.96 -28.30 14.53
N THR A 524 -9.78 -28.68 14.00
CA THR A 524 -9.65 -29.55 12.82
C THR A 524 -9.16 -30.97 13.12
N GLN A 525 -8.89 -31.30 14.38
CA GLN A 525 -8.38 -32.61 14.80
C GLN A 525 -9.42 -33.49 15.53
N GLY A 526 -10.70 -33.26 15.24
CA GLY A 526 -11.84 -34.03 15.75
C GLY A 526 -12.71 -34.58 14.63
N CYS A 527 -12.13 -35.21 13.61
CA CYS A 527 -12.92 -36.09 12.73
C CYS A 527 -12.05 -37.10 11.99
N ILE A 528 -12.54 -38.35 11.95
CA ILE A 528 -12.06 -39.53 11.19
C ILE A 528 -10.81 -40.18 11.84
N THR A 529 -10.93 -41.33 12.53
CA THR A 529 -11.16 -42.67 11.96
C THR A 529 -11.74 -43.68 12.98
N GLY A 530 -12.51 -44.66 12.48
CA GLY A 530 -12.49 -46.03 13.00
C GLY A 530 -13.75 -46.57 13.68
N LEU A 531 -14.50 -47.39 12.95
CA LEU A 531 -15.47 -48.36 13.47
C LEU A 531 -14.80 -49.36 14.45
N GLU A 532 -15.45 -49.65 15.57
CA GLU A 532 -15.78 -51.02 16.01
C GLU A 532 -16.69 -51.02 17.26
N THR A 533 -17.49 -52.08 17.33
CA THR A 533 -18.64 -52.41 18.20
C THR A 533 -18.36 -52.48 19.72
N TYR A 534 -19.33 -52.10 20.57
CA TYR A 534 -19.98 -52.95 21.62
C TYR A 534 -20.92 -52.15 22.57
N SER A 535 -22.22 -52.51 22.55
CA SER A 535 -23.13 -52.82 23.68
C SER A 535 -23.31 -51.90 24.93
N ASN A 536 -24.57 -51.47 25.10
CA ASN A 536 -25.42 -51.41 26.33
C ASN A 536 -25.09 -50.46 27.51
N TYR A 537 -25.87 -49.37 27.67
CA TYR A 537 -26.97 -49.16 28.66
C TYR A 537 -27.37 -47.66 28.70
N PRO A 538 -28.62 -47.30 29.07
CA PRO A 538 -29.18 -45.96 28.91
C PRO A 538 -29.33 -45.18 30.23
N ALA A 539 -29.11 -43.86 30.20
CA ALA A 539 -29.70 -42.91 31.15
C ALA A 539 -29.61 -41.48 30.58
N ARG A 540 -30.73 -40.95 30.07
CA ARG A 540 -31.48 -39.81 30.67
C ARG A 540 -30.62 -38.56 30.92
N TYR A 541 -30.80 -37.53 30.09
CA TYR A 541 -31.48 -36.27 30.46
C TYR A 541 -31.68 -35.37 29.23
N GLN A 542 -32.86 -34.78 29.13
CA GLN A 542 -33.32 -33.83 28.11
C GLN A 542 -32.41 -32.60 27.99
N TYR A 543 -32.14 -32.19 26.76
CA TYR A 543 -31.81 -30.80 26.44
C TYR A 543 -33.13 -30.04 26.23
N ASP A 544 -33.35 -29.02 27.05
CA ASP A 544 -34.28 -27.94 26.77
C ASP A 544 -33.47 -26.85 26.06
N THR A 545 -33.82 -26.58 24.82
CA THR A 545 -33.30 -25.47 24.01
C THR A 545 -34.09 -24.22 24.39
N ASP A 546 -33.41 -23.21 24.93
CA ASP A 546 -33.70 -21.79 24.71
C ASP A 546 -32.83 -20.93 25.64
N PHE A 547 -31.74 -20.38 25.11
CA PHE A 547 -31.10 -19.19 25.67
C PHE A 547 -30.18 -18.55 24.60
N GLU A 548 -30.70 -17.56 23.90
CA GLU A 548 -29.88 -16.56 23.20
C GLU A 548 -29.11 -15.71 24.24
N PRO A 549 -27.81 -15.43 24.03
CA PRO A 549 -27.12 -14.41 24.81
C PRO A 549 -27.23 -13.01 24.15
N PRO A 550 -27.33 -11.94 24.95
CA PRO A 550 -27.74 -10.61 24.49
C PRO A 550 -26.61 -9.82 23.82
N HIS A 551 -27.02 -8.96 22.89
CA HIS A 551 -26.24 -7.88 22.32
C HIS A 551 -25.64 -6.95 23.40
N PHE A 552 -24.32 -6.82 23.42
CA PHE A 552 -23.63 -5.72 24.08
C PHE A 552 -23.15 -4.73 23.01
N ALA A 553 -23.86 -3.62 22.87
CA ALA A 553 -23.41 -2.46 22.11
C ALA A 553 -22.42 -1.66 22.98
N LEU A 554 -21.16 -1.58 22.56
CA LEU A 554 -20.23 -0.58 23.07
C LEU A 554 -20.46 0.72 22.30
N GLN A 555 -21.24 1.60 22.91
CA GLN A 555 -21.41 2.99 22.49
C GLN A 555 -20.15 3.75 22.91
N THR A 556 -19.13 3.79 22.06
CA THR A 556 -18.02 4.74 22.21
C THR A 556 -18.47 6.07 21.62
N ASP A 557 -18.76 7.03 22.49
CA ASP A 557 -19.10 8.40 22.15
C ASP A 557 -17.87 9.08 21.53
N THR A 558 -17.85 9.18 20.19
CA THR A 558 -16.77 9.77 19.40
C THR A 558 -16.92 11.29 19.23
N SER A 559 -17.92 11.92 19.85
CA SER A 559 -18.24 13.33 19.62
C SER A 559 -17.23 14.32 20.21
N GLU A 560 -16.47 13.95 21.24
CA GLU A 560 -15.48 14.87 21.85
C GLU A 560 -14.11 14.86 21.16
N MET A 561 -13.73 13.77 20.47
CA MET A 561 -12.43 13.67 19.82
C MET A 561 -12.40 14.39 18.45
N THR A 562 -13.55 14.50 17.79
CA THR A 562 -13.72 15.19 16.50
C THR A 562 -13.65 16.72 16.63
N ASN A 563 -14.03 17.27 17.80
CA ASN A 563 -14.02 18.72 18.04
C ASN A 563 -12.63 19.32 18.24
N MET A 564 -11.59 18.52 18.54
CA MET A 564 -10.22 19.03 18.66
C MET A 564 -9.49 19.13 17.31
N VAL A 565 -9.87 18.34 16.31
CA VAL A 565 -9.22 18.34 14.99
C VAL A 565 -9.77 19.45 14.10
N GLY A 566 -11.07 19.78 14.22
CA GLY A 566 -11.72 20.81 13.42
C GLY A 566 -11.37 22.27 13.75
N ARG A 567 -10.49 22.53 14.74
CA ARG A 567 -10.04 23.89 15.09
C ARG A 567 -8.57 24.17 14.75
N ALA A 568 -7.88 23.25 14.08
CA ALA A 568 -6.46 23.37 13.76
C ALA A 568 -6.09 23.11 12.28
N LEU A 569 -7.09 23.00 11.41
CA LEU A 569 -6.98 23.30 9.97
C LEU A 569 -7.61 24.69 9.76
#